data_AF-A0A439VB28-F1
#
_entry.id   AF-A0A439VB28-F1
#
_cell.length_a   1.000
_cell.length_b   1.000
_cell.length_c   1.000
_cell.angle_alpha   90.00
_cell.angle_beta   90.00
_cell.angle_gamma   90.00
#
_symmetry.space_group_name_H-M   'P 1'
#
loop_
_entity.id
_entity.type
_entity.pdbx_description
1 polymer ?
#
loop_
_entity_poly.entity_id
_entity_poly.type
_entity_poly.pdbx_seq_one_letter_code
_entity_poly.pdbx_strand_id
1 'polypeptide(L)'
;MLELYGTELSSRLLLGTAQYPSPAILADAVKASGTSVVTVSLRREMAGGRAGEQFWSLIRSLGARILPNTAGCLSVKEAVTTAKMAREVFGTNWIKLEVIGNHDTLQPDVFGLVEAARILCEDGFAVFPYTTDDLIVAERLLAAGCKVLMPWCAPIGSA
;
A
#
# COMPACT_ATOMS: atom_id res chain seq x y z
N MET A 1 -13.25 -1.09 -17.10
CA MET A 1 -11.94 -1.60 -16.67
C MET A 1 -11.13 -0.45 -16.11
N LEU A 2 -10.41 -0.65 -15.01
CA LEU A 2 -9.48 0.33 -14.43
C LEU A 2 -8.06 -0.09 -14.81
N GLU A 3 -7.24 0.83 -15.33
CA GLU A 3 -5.84 0.55 -15.64
C GLU A 3 -4.94 1.26 -14.63
N LEU A 4 -4.08 0.52 -13.93
CA LEU A 4 -3.09 1.07 -13.01
C LEU A 4 -1.72 0.55 -13.43
N TYR A 5 -0.79 1.45 -13.76
CA TYR A 5 0.58 1.10 -14.17
C TYR A 5 0.65 -0.01 -15.25
N GLY A 6 -0.20 0.07 -16.29
CA GLY A 6 -0.24 -0.92 -17.37
C GLY A 6 -0.90 -2.26 -17.01
N THR A 7 -1.51 -2.37 -15.83
CA THR A 7 -2.29 -3.54 -15.42
C THR A 7 -3.77 -3.22 -15.44
N GLU A 8 -4.53 -3.97 -16.22
CA GLU A 8 -5.99 -3.91 -16.22
C GLU A 8 -6.58 -4.62 -15.00
N LEU A 9 -7.50 -3.95 -14.32
CA LEU A 9 -8.24 -4.46 -13.17
C LEU A 9 -9.73 -4.48 -13.51
N SER A 10 -10.38 -5.60 -13.16
CA SER A 10 -11.83 -5.77 -13.32
C SER A 10 -12.62 -4.99 -12.28
N SER A 11 -12.04 -4.78 -11.09
CA SER A 11 -12.64 -4.03 -9.99
C SER A 11 -11.92 -2.70 -9.72
N ARG A 12 -12.70 -1.69 -9.32
CA ARG A 12 -12.22 -0.38 -8.85
C ARG A 12 -12.05 -0.32 -7.34
N LEU A 13 -12.45 -1.38 -6.63
CA LEU A 13 -12.31 -1.49 -5.19
C LEU A 13 -10.97 -2.16 -4.86
N LEU A 14 -10.20 -1.53 -3.97
CA LEU A 14 -8.98 -2.07 -3.35
C LEU A 14 -9.29 -2.32 -1.87
N LEU A 15 -8.83 -3.44 -1.30
CA LEU A 15 -9.08 -3.76 0.12
C LEU A 15 -7.80 -3.84 0.93
N GLY A 16 -7.85 -3.39 2.18
CA GLY A 16 -6.84 -3.70 3.18
C GLY A 16 -7.02 -5.10 3.76
N THR A 17 -5.99 -5.62 4.43
CA THR A 17 -6.02 -6.93 5.11
C THR A 17 -5.92 -6.83 6.64
N ALA A 18 -5.94 -5.60 7.17
CA ALA A 18 -5.93 -5.34 8.61
C ALA A 18 -7.35 -5.33 9.21
N GLN A 19 -7.44 -5.47 10.54
CA GLN A 19 -8.66 -5.34 11.35
C GLN A 19 -9.78 -6.38 11.11
N TYR A 20 -9.55 -7.41 10.30
CA TYR A 20 -10.49 -8.53 10.21
C TYR A 20 -10.43 -9.39 11.49
N PRO A 21 -11.58 -9.84 12.04
CA PRO A 21 -11.61 -10.65 13.26
C PRO A 21 -10.97 -12.03 13.08
N SER A 22 -10.94 -12.56 11.86
CA SER A 22 -10.27 -13.83 11.54
C SER A 22 -9.81 -13.89 10.08
N PRO A 23 -8.87 -14.79 9.75
CA PRO A 23 -8.43 -15.01 8.37
C PRO A 23 -9.57 -15.51 7.45
N ALA A 24 -10.52 -16.27 7.98
CA ALA A 24 -11.70 -16.74 7.23
C ALA A 24 -12.60 -15.56 6.82
N ILE A 25 -12.86 -14.61 7.73
CA ILE A 25 -13.67 -13.43 7.44
C ILE A 25 -12.99 -12.54 6.40
N LEU A 26 -11.66 -12.41 6.44
CA LEU A 26 -10.90 -11.73 5.39
C LEU A 26 -11.13 -12.39 4.01
N ALA A 27 -11.08 -13.72 3.94
CA ALA A 27 -11.29 -14.44 2.68
C ALA A 27 -12.70 -14.23 2.12
N ASP A 28 -13.71 -14.33 2.99
CA ASP A 28 -15.10 -14.13 2.61
C ASP A 28 -15.35 -12.69 2.14
N ALA A 29 -14.78 -11.69 2.82
CA ALA A 29 -14.88 -10.29 2.42
C ALA A 29 -14.22 -10.02 1.07
N VAL A 30 -13.02 -10.56 0.84
CA VAL A 30 -12.32 -10.41 -0.46
C VAL A 30 -13.13 -11.06 -1.57
N LYS A 31 -13.63 -12.28 -1.36
CA LYS A 31 -14.48 -12.98 -2.34
C LYS A 31 -15.78 -12.23 -2.64
N ALA A 32 -16.48 -11.77 -1.61
CA ALA A 32 -17.75 -11.06 -1.76
C ALA A 32 -17.58 -9.70 -2.46
N SER A 33 -16.47 -9.00 -2.19
CA SER A 33 -16.18 -7.69 -2.77
C SER A 33 -15.81 -7.73 -4.26
N GLY A 34 -15.33 -8.88 -4.75
CA GLY A 34 -14.74 -9.01 -6.09
C GLY A 34 -13.51 -8.12 -6.30
N THR A 35 -12.83 -7.70 -5.23
CA THR A 35 -11.62 -6.87 -5.34
C THR A 35 -10.54 -7.57 -6.18
N SER A 36 -9.85 -6.80 -7.01
CA SER A 36 -8.71 -7.31 -7.78
C SER A 36 -7.38 -7.13 -7.03
N VAL A 37 -7.36 -6.31 -5.97
CA VAL A 37 -6.12 -5.91 -5.30
C VAL A 37 -6.33 -5.87 -3.78
N VAL A 38 -5.37 -6.45 -3.05
CA VAL A 38 -5.33 -6.42 -1.58
C VAL A 38 -4.02 -5.80 -1.08
N THR A 39 -4.10 -4.90 -0.10
CA THR A 39 -2.91 -4.28 0.49
C THR A 39 -2.39 -5.10 1.67
N VAL A 40 -1.08 -5.23 1.79
CA VAL A 40 -0.44 -6.01 2.87
C VAL A 40 0.74 -5.24 3.46
N SER A 41 0.93 -5.36 4.78
CA SER A 41 2.08 -4.76 5.46
C SER A 41 3.18 -5.79 5.66
N LEU A 42 4.43 -5.40 5.42
CA LEU A 42 5.60 -6.24 5.69
C LEU A 42 5.72 -6.64 7.17
N ARG A 43 5.23 -5.80 8.10
CA ARG A 43 5.27 -6.08 9.54
C ARG A 43 4.45 -7.31 9.94
N ARG A 44 3.33 -7.56 9.25
CA ARG A 44 2.47 -8.74 9.50
C ARG A 44 3.17 -10.04 9.10
N GLU A 45 4.05 -9.95 8.11
CA GLU A 45 4.86 -11.09 7.67
C GLU A 45 6.04 -11.38 8.58
N MET A 46 6.75 -10.32 8.98
CA MET A 46 7.90 -10.44 9.88
C MET A 46 7.53 -10.93 11.29
N ALA A 47 6.24 -11.07 11.62
CA ALA A 47 5.79 -11.72 12.85
C ALA A 47 6.28 -13.17 12.98
N GLY A 48 6.67 -13.81 11.86
CA GLY A 48 7.45 -15.04 11.86
C GLY A 48 6.70 -16.31 12.30
N GLY A 49 7.33 -17.47 12.07
CA GLY A 49 6.81 -18.79 12.44
C GLY A 49 5.58 -19.22 11.62
N ARG A 50 4.87 -20.25 12.11
CA ARG A 50 3.70 -20.86 11.43
C ARG A 50 2.59 -19.85 11.10
N ALA A 51 2.46 -18.77 11.86
CA ALA A 51 1.42 -17.78 11.67
C ALA A 51 1.64 -16.91 10.42
N GLY A 52 2.88 -16.49 10.14
CA GLY A 52 3.22 -15.76 8.91
C GLY A 52 3.01 -16.62 7.67
N GLU A 53 3.50 -17.86 7.67
CA GLU A 53 3.31 -18.80 6.57
C GLU A 53 1.81 -19.07 6.26
N GLN A 54 0.98 -19.20 7.30
CA GLN A 54 -0.46 -19.38 7.13
C GLN A 54 -1.14 -18.14 6.54
N PHE A 55 -0.78 -16.94 7.02
CA PHE A 55 -1.29 -15.69 6.46
C PHE A 55 -0.91 -15.54 5.00
N TRP A 56 0.33 -15.87 4.65
CA TRP A 56 0.79 -15.88 3.26
C TRP A 56 0.02 -16.82 2.36
N SER A 57 -0.13 -18.07 2.81
CA SER A 57 -0.88 -19.08 2.07
C SER A 57 -2.31 -18.60 1.82
N LEU A 58 -2.92 -17.95 2.83
CA LEU A 58 -4.22 -17.34 2.68
C LEU A 58 -4.21 -16.24 1.60
N ILE A 59 -3.34 -15.24 1.70
CA ILE A 59 -3.30 -14.12 0.75
C ILE A 59 -3.12 -14.61 -0.69
N ARG A 60 -2.25 -15.61 -0.92
CA ARG A 60 -2.08 -16.23 -2.24
C ARG A 60 -3.34 -16.94 -2.73
N SER A 61 -4.08 -17.60 -1.82
CA SER A 61 -5.33 -18.29 -2.16
C SER A 61 -6.48 -17.34 -2.55
N LEU A 62 -6.39 -16.05 -2.20
CA LEU A 62 -7.41 -15.06 -2.55
C LEU A 62 -7.47 -14.74 -4.05
N GLY A 63 -6.42 -15.05 -4.81
CA GLY A 63 -6.33 -14.76 -6.25
C GLY A 63 -6.26 -13.26 -6.58
N ALA A 64 -6.22 -12.38 -5.58
CA ALA A 64 -6.06 -10.94 -5.76
C ALA A 64 -4.58 -10.57 -5.91
N ARG A 65 -4.31 -9.51 -6.69
CA ARG A 65 -2.97 -8.92 -6.78
C ARG A 65 -2.59 -8.29 -5.45
N ILE A 66 -1.34 -8.41 -5.07
CA ILE A 66 -0.82 -7.87 -3.82
C ILE A 66 -0.26 -6.46 -4.05
N LEU A 67 -0.63 -5.53 -3.17
CA LEU A 67 -0.07 -4.18 -3.08
C LEU A 67 0.61 -4.01 -1.70
N PRO A 68 1.91 -4.30 -1.56
CA PRO A 68 2.59 -4.09 -0.30
C PRO A 68 2.57 -2.61 0.10
N ASN A 69 2.66 -2.33 1.40
CA ASN A 69 2.68 -0.97 1.94
C ASN A 69 3.82 -0.73 2.92
N THR A 70 4.18 0.54 3.10
CA THR A 70 5.18 1.00 4.08
C THR A 70 4.52 1.48 5.38
N ALA A 71 3.43 0.82 5.79
CA ALA A 71 2.65 1.25 6.95
C ALA A 71 3.51 1.36 8.22
N GLY A 72 3.36 2.50 8.90
CA GLY A 72 4.05 2.83 10.14
C GLY A 72 5.50 3.30 9.96
N CYS A 73 5.98 3.55 8.74
CA CYS A 73 7.25 4.22 8.49
C CYS A 73 7.12 5.73 8.79
N LEU A 74 8.11 6.27 9.49
CA LEU A 74 8.12 7.66 10.01
C LEU A 74 9.15 8.54 9.31
N SER A 75 9.95 7.96 8.42
CA SER A 75 10.95 8.68 7.66
C SER A 75 11.04 8.15 6.23
N VAL A 76 11.58 8.99 5.34
CA VAL A 76 11.92 8.63 3.96
C VAL A 76 12.76 7.36 3.92
N LYS A 77 13.80 7.30 4.75
CA LYS A 77 14.72 6.15 4.79
C LYS A 77 14.00 4.85 5.16
N GLU A 78 13.13 4.89 6.17
CA GLU A 78 12.36 3.71 6.58
C GLU A 78 11.40 3.25 5.48
N ALA A 79 10.68 4.18 4.85
CA ALA A 79 9.73 3.86 3.79
C ALA A 79 10.44 3.27 2.57
N VAL A 80 11.53 3.88 2.10
CA VAL A 80 12.31 3.37 0.97
C VAL A 80 12.90 2.00 1.28
N THR A 81 13.45 1.80 2.48
CA THR A 81 14.00 0.50 2.89
C THR A 81 12.91 -0.58 2.91
N THR A 82 11.75 -0.26 3.51
CA THR A 82 10.61 -1.18 3.59
C THR A 82 10.07 -1.52 2.21
N ALA A 83 9.99 -0.55 1.29
CA ALA A 83 9.56 -0.77 -0.08
C ALA A 83 10.51 -1.72 -0.84
N LYS A 84 11.83 -1.53 -0.68
CA LYS A 84 12.84 -2.42 -1.28
C LYS A 84 12.73 -3.84 -0.73
N MET A 85 12.60 -4.00 0.59
CA MET A 85 12.36 -5.31 1.20
C MET A 85 11.06 -5.95 0.71
N ALA A 86 9.99 -5.16 0.59
CA ALA A 86 8.73 -5.65 0.08
C ALA A 86 8.85 -6.12 -1.38
N ARG A 87 9.59 -5.44 -2.23
CA ARG A 87 9.85 -5.92 -3.60
C ARG A 87 10.48 -7.30 -3.62
N GLU A 88 11.50 -7.53 -2.78
CA GLU A 88 12.16 -8.85 -2.69
C GLU A 88 11.22 -9.94 -2.13
N VAL A 89 10.40 -9.60 -1.14
CA VAL A 89 9.52 -10.54 -0.45
C VAL A 89 8.27 -10.88 -1.28
N PHE A 90 7.67 -9.89 -1.92
CA PHE A 90 6.40 -10.02 -2.65
C PHE A 90 6.59 -10.20 -4.17
N GLY A 91 7.81 -10.00 -4.70
CA GLY A 91 8.11 -10.13 -6.13
C GLY A 91 7.37 -9.13 -7.01
N THR A 92 7.08 -7.93 -6.49
CA THR A 92 6.31 -6.89 -7.19
C THR A 92 6.95 -5.52 -7.03
N ASN A 93 6.87 -4.71 -8.09
CA ASN A 93 7.29 -3.30 -8.08
C ASN A 93 6.18 -2.35 -7.62
N TRP A 94 4.97 -2.85 -7.37
CA TRP A 94 3.88 -2.03 -6.82
C TRP A 94 4.14 -1.76 -5.34
N ILE A 95 4.00 -0.51 -4.91
CA ILE A 95 4.13 -0.13 -3.51
C ILE A 95 3.13 0.96 -3.13
N LYS A 96 2.32 0.71 -2.10
CA LYS A 96 1.54 1.74 -1.42
C LYS A 96 2.46 2.47 -0.45
N LEU A 97 2.86 3.67 -0.86
CA LEU A 97 3.82 4.47 -0.12
C LEU A 97 3.10 5.29 0.95
N GLU A 98 3.48 5.04 2.20
CA GLU A 98 3.04 5.71 3.40
C GLU A 98 4.28 6.23 4.15
N VAL A 99 4.33 7.55 4.39
CA VAL A 99 5.31 8.19 5.28
C VAL A 99 4.50 8.99 6.29
N ILE A 100 4.45 8.54 7.54
CA ILE A 100 3.56 9.11 8.56
C ILE A 100 4.24 10.26 9.28
N GLY A 101 3.59 11.43 9.27
CA GLY A 101 4.05 12.64 9.97
C GLY A 101 3.39 12.84 11.33
N ASN A 102 2.17 12.33 11.52
CA ASN A 102 1.48 12.35 12.81
C ASN A 102 0.93 10.96 13.15
N HIS A 103 1.29 10.44 14.31
CA HIS A 103 0.91 9.10 14.76
C HIS A 103 -0.57 8.96 15.14
N ASP A 104 -1.15 9.99 15.73
CA ASP A 104 -2.52 9.94 16.26
C ASP A 104 -3.55 10.03 15.14
N THR A 105 -3.30 10.90 14.16
CA THR A 105 -4.18 11.10 13.00
C THR A 105 -3.81 10.23 11.80
N LEU A 106 -2.65 9.57 11.86
CA LEU A 106 -2.04 8.85 10.73
C LEU A 106 -1.91 9.72 9.47
N GLN A 107 -1.76 11.04 9.66
CA GLN A 107 -1.57 11.98 8.57
C GLN A 107 -0.19 11.79 7.93
N PRO A 108 -0.10 11.80 6.59
CA PRO A 108 1.19 11.67 5.93
C PRO A 108 2.06 12.92 6.11
N ASP A 109 3.37 12.73 6.30
CA ASP A 109 4.36 13.77 6.07
C ASP A 109 4.51 13.96 4.56
N VAL A 110 3.85 14.98 4.02
CA VAL A 110 3.81 15.23 2.58
C VAL A 110 5.17 15.61 2.00
N PHE A 111 6.08 16.16 2.79
CA PHE A 111 7.43 16.50 2.31
C PHE A 111 8.26 15.23 2.13
N GLY A 112 8.33 14.41 3.18
CA GLY A 112 8.99 13.10 3.12
C GLY A 112 8.34 12.16 2.10
N LEU A 113 7.01 12.23 1.94
CA LEU A 113 6.29 11.43 0.95
C LEU A 113 6.74 11.74 -0.48
N VAL A 114 6.81 13.02 -0.87
CA VAL A 114 7.24 13.42 -2.22
C VAL A 114 8.70 13.00 -2.47
N GLU A 115 9.57 13.16 -1.48
CA GLU A 115 10.97 12.73 -1.59
C GLU A 115 11.09 11.20 -1.77
N ALA A 116 10.40 10.43 -0.93
CA ALA A 116 10.39 8.97 -1.01
C ALA A 116 9.78 8.48 -2.34
N ALA A 117 8.72 9.14 -2.83
CA ALA A 117 8.10 8.83 -4.11
C ALA A 117 9.09 9.01 -5.26
N ARG A 118 9.82 10.13 -5.29
CA ARG A 118 10.84 10.38 -6.31
C ARG A 118 11.91 9.29 -6.34
N ILE A 119 12.46 8.95 -5.17
CA ILE A 119 13.49 7.90 -5.05
C ILE A 119 12.96 6.56 -5.55
N LEU A 120 11.74 6.17 -5.16
CA LEU A 120 11.17 4.87 -5.53
C LEU A 120 10.78 4.82 -7.02
N CYS A 121 10.26 5.89 -7.59
CA CYS A 121 9.98 5.99 -9.02
C CYS A 121 11.27 5.87 -9.85
N GLU A 122 12.36 6.54 -9.44
CA GLU A 122 13.69 6.40 -10.06
C GLU A 122 14.23 4.96 -9.96
N ASP A 123 13.94 4.27 -8.85
CA ASP A 123 14.28 2.85 -8.63
C ASP A 123 13.31 1.86 -9.32
N GLY A 124 12.40 2.34 -10.17
CA GLY A 124 11.51 1.53 -10.99
C GLY A 124 10.26 1.01 -10.29
N PHE A 125 9.87 1.58 -9.15
CA PHE A 125 8.62 1.24 -8.48
C PHE A 125 7.40 1.89 -9.16
N ALA A 126 6.28 1.18 -9.12
CA ALA A 126 4.95 1.70 -9.37
C ALA A 126 4.35 2.18 -8.05
N VAL A 127 4.49 3.48 -7.77
CA VAL A 127 4.18 4.08 -6.46
C VAL A 127 2.70 4.47 -6.34
N PHE A 128 2.06 4.08 -5.24
CA PHE A 128 0.69 4.45 -4.88
C PHE A 128 0.75 5.32 -3.61
N PRO A 129 0.91 6.64 -3.73
CA PRO A 129 1.18 7.51 -2.59
C PRO A 129 -0.10 7.79 -1.79
N TYR A 130 -0.10 7.41 -0.51
CA TYR A 130 -1.11 7.84 0.46
C TYR A 130 -0.83 9.30 0.85
N THR A 131 -1.69 10.20 0.39
CA THR A 131 -1.48 11.65 0.47
C THR A 131 -2.73 12.37 0.97
N THR A 132 -2.63 13.69 1.17
CA THR A 132 -3.78 14.54 1.50
C THR A 132 -4.52 14.98 0.24
N ASP A 133 -5.61 15.72 0.40
CA ASP A 133 -6.38 16.36 -0.66
C ASP A 133 -5.73 17.65 -1.22
N ASP A 134 -4.45 17.90 -0.90
CA ASP A 134 -3.69 19.05 -1.36
C ASP A 134 -3.26 18.88 -2.83
N LEU A 135 -3.76 19.76 -3.70
CA LEU A 135 -3.48 19.72 -5.14
C LEU A 135 -2.02 20.03 -5.48
N ILE A 136 -1.33 20.86 -4.69
CA ILE A 136 0.08 21.18 -4.90
C ILE A 136 0.94 19.96 -4.57
N VAL A 137 0.60 19.21 -3.53
CA VAL A 137 1.26 17.94 -3.22
C VAL A 137 0.99 16.91 -4.33
N ALA A 138 -0.25 16.82 -4.83
CA ALA A 138 -0.60 15.97 -5.95
C ALA A 138 0.25 16.24 -7.20
N GLU A 139 0.39 17.51 -7.61
CA GLU A 139 1.25 17.90 -8.74
C GLU A 139 2.71 17.51 -8.53
N ARG A 140 3.23 17.69 -7.31
CA ARG A 140 4.60 17.29 -6.96
C ARG A 140 4.80 15.77 -7.01
N LEU A 141 3.81 14.98 -6.58
CA LEU A 141 3.84 13.52 -6.68
C LEU A 141 3.83 13.05 -8.14
N LEU A 142 3.05 13.69 -9.00
CA LEU A 142 3.07 13.42 -10.45
C LEU A 142 4.44 13.78 -11.05
N ALA A 143 5.00 14.93 -10.70
CA ALA A 143 6.34 15.35 -11.14
C ALA A 143 7.46 14.41 -10.63
N ALA A 144 7.26 13.79 -9.46
CA ALA A 144 8.15 12.78 -8.91
C ALA A 144 8.07 11.42 -9.63
N GLY A 145 7.11 11.23 -10.57
CA GLY A 145 6.97 10.03 -11.40
C GLY A 145 5.79 9.13 -11.05
N CYS A 146 4.98 9.48 -10.05
CA CYS A 146 3.75 8.74 -9.76
C CYS A 146 2.76 8.90 -10.93
N LYS A 147 2.05 7.82 -11.28
CA LYS A 147 0.96 7.82 -12.27
C LYS A 147 -0.43 7.68 -11.64
N VAL A 148 -0.45 7.41 -10.34
CA VAL A 148 -1.64 7.24 -9.51
C VAL A 148 -1.47 8.10 -8.27
N LEU A 149 -2.56 8.66 -7.78
CA LEU A 149 -2.62 9.43 -6.54
C LEU A 149 -3.70 8.82 -5.64
N MET A 150 -3.44 8.74 -4.33
CA MET A 150 -4.42 8.27 -3.34
C MET A 150 -4.63 9.32 -2.25
N PRO A 151 -5.34 10.42 -2.54
CA PRO A 151 -5.76 11.35 -1.50
C PRO A 151 -6.68 10.62 -0.52
N TRP A 152 -6.47 10.83 0.77
CA TRP A 152 -7.37 10.32 1.80
C TRP A 152 -8.77 10.96 1.69
N CYS A 153 -9.78 10.28 2.24
CA CYS A 153 -11.10 10.90 2.43
C CYS A 153 -11.19 11.63 3.78
N ALA A 154 -10.54 11.05 4.80
CA ALA A 154 -10.48 11.49 6.18
C ALA A 154 -9.28 10.78 6.85
N PRO A 155 -8.88 11.15 8.07
CA PRO A 155 -7.91 10.37 8.86
C PRO A 155 -8.24 8.87 8.89
N ILE A 156 -7.22 8.01 8.85
CA ILE A 156 -7.42 6.55 8.76
C ILE A 156 -8.24 6.06 9.96
N GLY A 157 -9.36 5.39 9.68
CA GLY A 157 -10.22 4.76 10.68
C GLY A 157 -11.20 5.69 11.39
N SER A 158 -11.34 6.94 10.96
CA SER A 158 -12.23 7.92 11.62
C SER A 158 -13.62 8.09 10.98
N ALA A 159 -13.88 7.51 9.80
CA ALA A 159 -15.11 7.67 9.03
C ALA A 159 -15.74 6.32 8.67
#